data_AF-A0AAX1X720-F1
#
_entry.id   AF-A0AAX1X720-F1
#
_cell.length_a   1.000
_cell.length_b   1.000
_cell.length_c   1.000
_cell.angle_alpha   90.00
_cell.angle_beta   90.00
_cell.angle_gamma   90.00
#
_symmetry.space_group_name_H-M   'P 1'
#
loop_
_entity.id
_entity.type
_entity.pdbx_description
1 polymer ?
#
loop_
_entity_poly.entity_id
_entity_poly.type
_entity_poly.pdbx_seq_one_letter_code
_entity_poly.pdbx_strand_id
1 'polypeptide(L)'
;MEEVYARRALLLHLGSVLQILSRLEGAPDNQSIEALLAANGMLADVPLVEYVVQDMTVREFSARALRAFCLWPQLLLEDPLDCAALALPVRKHLFAGNDAGWKAYAATLREVAPGFDTARSYAAEPHEAEFDLADERDAETGDGPVERDDEADDDGRLRERAAASVESATPAGAPVRRESYE
;
A
#
# COMPACT_ATOMS: atom_id res chain seq x y z
N MET A 1 11.61 -33.33 1.40
CA MET A 1 11.57 -32.68 0.06
C MET A 1 10.30 -31.86 -0.11
N GLU A 2 9.12 -32.42 0.19
CA GLU A 2 7.84 -31.71 0.04
C GLU A 2 7.78 -30.40 0.84
N GLU A 3 8.32 -30.37 2.07
CA GLU A 3 8.32 -29.15 2.87
C GLU A 3 9.18 -28.02 2.27
N VAL A 4 10.36 -28.34 1.71
CA VAL A 4 11.23 -27.33 1.06
C VAL A 4 10.52 -26.75 -0.17
N TYR A 5 9.80 -27.59 -0.93
CA TYR A 5 8.99 -27.13 -2.06
C TYR A 5 7.82 -26.25 -1.59
N ALA A 6 7.10 -26.66 -0.55
CA ALA A 6 6.01 -25.89 0.05
C ALA A 6 6.49 -24.52 0.54
N ARG A 7 7.61 -24.49 1.28
CA ARG A 7 8.24 -23.25 1.77
C ARG A 7 8.60 -22.31 0.62
N ARG A 8 9.21 -22.85 -0.45
CA ARG A 8 9.52 -22.07 -1.66
C ARG A 8 8.25 -21.52 -2.32
N ALA A 9 7.20 -22.33 -2.47
CA ALA A 9 5.96 -21.89 -3.08
C ALA A 9 5.27 -20.78 -2.27
N LEU A 10 5.24 -20.92 -0.94
CA LEU A 10 4.68 -19.93 -0.04
C LEU A 10 5.51 -18.64 0.02
N LEU A 11 6.84 -18.73 -0.09
CA LEU A 11 7.70 -17.55 -0.26
C LEU A 11 7.43 -16.81 -1.57
N LEU A 12 7.22 -17.54 -2.67
CA LEU A 12 6.84 -16.94 -3.95
C LEU A 12 5.46 -16.26 -3.84
N HIS A 13 4.51 -16.91 -3.17
CA HIS A 13 3.21 -16.33 -2.89
C HIS A 13 3.31 -15.03 -2.09
N LEU A 14 4.11 -15.02 -1.01
CA LEU A 14 4.38 -13.81 -0.24
C LEU A 14 4.96 -12.69 -1.12
N GLY A 15 5.91 -13.02 -2.00
CA GLY A 15 6.47 -12.09 -2.96
C GLY A 15 5.40 -11.48 -3.89
N SER A 16 4.46 -12.28 -4.39
CA SER A 16 3.33 -11.80 -5.19
C SER A 16 2.42 -10.84 -4.42
N VAL A 17 2.14 -11.12 -3.14
CA VAL A 17 1.34 -10.22 -2.28
C VAL A 17 2.04 -8.88 -2.07
N LEU A 18 3.35 -8.89 -1.78
CA LEU A 18 4.12 -7.64 -1.63
C LEU A 18 4.16 -6.82 -2.93
N GLN A 19 4.21 -7.47 -4.08
CA GLN A 19 4.12 -6.79 -5.37
C GLN A 19 2.75 -6.14 -5.60
N ILE A 20 1.65 -6.77 -5.18
CA ILE A 20 0.33 -6.13 -5.20
C ILE A 20 0.35 -4.87 -4.35
N LEU A 21 0.83 -4.97 -3.11
CA LEU A 21 0.85 -3.84 -2.18
C LEU A 21 1.65 -2.67 -2.75
N SER A 22 2.80 -2.94 -3.35
CA SER A 22 3.59 -1.91 -4.04
C SER A 22 2.85 -1.28 -5.22
N ARG A 23 2.10 -2.06 -6.02
CA ARG A 23 1.29 -1.52 -7.13
C ARG A 23 0.14 -0.65 -6.64
N LEU A 24 -0.38 -0.92 -5.43
CA LEU A 24 -1.48 -0.16 -4.84
C LEU A 24 -1.06 1.20 -4.26
N GLU A 25 0.24 1.46 -4.05
CA GLU A 25 0.72 2.76 -3.54
C GLU A 25 0.35 3.95 -4.44
N GLY A 26 0.19 3.72 -5.74
CA GLY A 26 -0.24 4.75 -6.69
C GLY A 26 -1.76 4.90 -6.84
N ALA A 27 -2.55 4.04 -6.19
CA ALA A 27 -4.01 4.03 -6.32
C ALA A 27 -4.68 4.90 -5.24
N PRO A 28 -5.81 5.55 -5.54
CA PRO A 28 -6.60 6.27 -4.54
C PRO A 28 -7.06 5.35 -3.40
N ASP A 29 -6.80 5.74 -2.15
CA ASP A 29 -7.12 4.96 -0.95
C ASP A 29 -8.57 4.50 -0.84
N ASN A 30 -9.52 5.31 -1.34
CA ASN A 30 -10.96 5.06 -1.26
C ASN A 30 -11.50 4.29 -2.46
N GLN A 31 -10.67 3.98 -3.47
CA GLN A 31 -11.09 3.18 -4.61
C GLN A 31 -11.31 1.74 -4.17
N SER A 32 -12.33 1.07 -4.71
CA SER A 32 -12.55 -0.36 -4.44
C SER A 32 -11.53 -1.23 -5.19
N ILE A 33 -11.15 -2.34 -4.57
CA ILE A 33 -10.28 -3.34 -5.18
C ILE A 33 -10.93 -3.95 -6.43
N GLU A 34 -12.26 -4.16 -6.42
CA GLU A 34 -13.01 -4.62 -7.60
C GLU A 34 -12.88 -3.65 -8.78
N ALA A 35 -13.00 -2.34 -8.55
CA ALA A 35 -12.86 -1.35 -9.61
C ALA A 35 -11.44 -1.33 -10.19
N LEU A 36 -10.41 -1.57 -9.36
CA LEU A 36 -9.03 -1.68 -9.81
C LEU A 36 -8.78 -2.96 -10.61
N LEU A 37 -9.37 -4.09 -10.21
CA LEU A 37 -9.32 -5.34 -10.98
C LEU A 37 -9.93 -5.16 -12.37
N ALA A 38 -11.12 -4.57 -12.44
CA ALA A 38 -11.83 -4.33 -13.68
C ALA A 38 -11.09 -3.36 -14.61
N ALA A 39 -10.43 -2.35 -14.06
CA ALA A 39 -9.74 -1.32 -14.84
C ALA A 39 -8.35 -1.73 -15.31
N ASN A 40 -7.58 -2.43 -14.48
CA ASN A 40 -6.14 -2.53 -14.71
C ASN A 40 -5.65 -3.93 -15.07
N GLY A 41 -6.38 -5.02 -14.84
CA GLY A 41 -5.97 -6.41 -15.16
C GLY A 41 -4.69 -6.90 -14.45
N MET A 42 -3.84 -5.99 -13.98
CA MET A 42 -2.53 -6.19 -13.35
C MET A 42 -2.61 -6.86 -11.98
N LEU A 43 -3.80 -6.94 -11.38
CA LEU A 43 -4.03 -7.61 -10.09
C LEU A 43 -4.52 -9.06 -10.26
N ALA A 44 -4.81 -9.51 -11.50
CA ALA A 44 -5.40 -10.81 -11.78
C ALA A 44 -4.43 -12.00 -11.61
N ASP A 45 -3.11 -11.75 -11.58
CA ASP A 45 -2.10 -12.81 -11.47
C ASP A 45 -1.97 -13.42 -10.08
N VAL A 46 -2.76 -12.96 -9.09
CA VAL A 46 -2.66 -13.42 -7.71
C VAL A 46 -4.00 -13.97 -7.26
N PRO A 47 -4.08 -15.29 -6.94
CA PRO A 47 -5.32 -15.94 -6.46
C PRO A 47 -5.96 -15.20 -5.28
N LEU A 48 -5.16 -14.52 -4.46
CA LEU A 48 -5.64 -13.75 -3.31
C LEU A 48 -6.71 -12.73 -3.68
N VAL A 49 -6.54 -11.98 -4.77
CA VAL A 49 -7.42 -10.84 -5.07
C VAL A 49 -8.78 -11.31 -5.60
N GLU A 50 -8.83 -12.48 -6.25
CA GLU A 50 -10.07 -13.10 -6.73
C GLU A 50 -11.02 -13.49 -5.59
N TYR A 51 -10.48 -13.93 -4.45
CA TYR A 51 -11.28 -14.49 -3.36
C TYR A 51 -11.53 -13.53 -2.18
N VAL A 52 -10.79 -12.43 -2.09
CA VAL A 52 -10.97 -11.43 -1.03
C VAL A 52 -12.26 -10.62 -1.25
N VAL A 53 -12.84 -10.10 -0.17
CA VAL A 53 -14.11 -9.35 -0.18
C VAL A 53 -14.03 -8.18 -1.19
N GLN A 54 -14.88 -8.23 -2.21
CA GLN A 54 -14.85 -7.34 -3.37
C GLN A 54 -15.17 -5.88 -3.02
N ASP A 55 -15.83 -5.63 -1.88
CA ASP A 55 -16.16 -4.30 -1.37
C ASP A 55 -15.03 -3.60 -0.58
N MET A 56 -13.83 -4.19 -0.45
CA MET A 56 -12.72 -3.53 0.24
C MET A 56 -12.15 -2.36 -0.57
N THR A 57 -11.82 -1.27 0.13
CA THR A 57 -11.03 -0.18 -0.43
C THR A 57 -9.54 -0.54 -0.50
N VAL A 58 -8.77 0.19 -1.31
CA VAL A 58 -7.31 0.07 -1.37
C VAL A 58 -6.68 0.16 0.02
N ARG A 59 -7.06 1.19 0.80
CA ARG A 59 -6.54 1.37 2.16
C ARG A 59 -6.80 0.15 3.05
N GLU A 60 -8.03 -0.35 3.02
CA GLU A 60 -8.45 -1.46 3.88
C GLU A 60 -7.77 -2.77 3.48
N PHE A 61 -7.70 -3.05 2.18
CA PHE A 61 -7.00 -4.21 1.65
C PHE A 61 -5.52 -4.17 2.02
N SER A 62 -4.84 -3.05 1.80
CA SER A 62 -3.42 -2.90 2.09
C SER A 62 -3.11 -3.11 3.58
N ALA A 63 -3.90 -2.50 4.48
CA ALA A 63 -3.73 -2.68 5.91
C ALA A 63 -3.98 -4.13 6.36
N ARG A 64 -5.03 -4.78 5.84
CA ARG A 64 -5.35 -6.18 6.17
C ARG A 64 -4.32 -7.16 5.62
N ALA A 65 -3.83 -6.94 4.41
CA ALA A 65 -2.80 -7.78 3.81
C ALA A 65 -1.48 -7.66 4.56
N LEU A 66 -1.07 -6.44 4.94
CA LEU A 66 0.13 -6.26 5.77
C LEU A 66 -0.01 -7.03 7.10
N ARG A 67 -1.15 -6.91 7.79
CA ARG A 67 -1.42 -7.66 9.03
C ARG A 67 -1.43 -9.17 8.82
N ALA A 68 -2.02 -9.64 7.71
CA ALA A 68 -2.10 -11.06 7.38
C ALA A 68 -0.73 -11.71 7.13
N PHE A 69 0.19 -10.97 6.50
CA PHE A 69 1.43 -11.52 5.95
C PHE A 69 2.70 -11.06 6.67
N CYS A 70 2.65 -10.09 7.59
CA CYS A 70 3.83 -9.54 8.26
C CYS A 70 4.70 -10.56 9.02
N LEU A 71 4.09 -11.61 9.57
CA LEU A 71 4.82 -12.68 10.27
C LEU A 71 5.31 -13.81 9.35
N TRP A 72 4.83 -13.86 8.10
CA TRP A 72 5.18 -14.94 7.18
C TRP A 72 6.69 -15.10 6.98
N PRO A 73 7.53 -14.06 6.87
CA PRO A 73 8.98 -14.25 6.75
C PRO A 73 9.60 -15.06 7.90
N GLN A 74 9.09 -14.91 9.13
CA GLN A 74 9.62 -15.60 10.31
C GLN A 74 9.06 -17.02 10.41
N LEU A 75 7.75 -17.19 10.31
CA LEU A 75 7.07 -18.50 10.26
C LEU A 75 7.56 -19.35 9.07
N LEU A 76 7.89 -18.65 7.98
CA LEU A 76 8.70 -19.02 6.80
C LEU A 76 9.97 -19.81 7.08
N LEU A 77 10.55 -19.70 8.27
CA LEU A 77 11.86 -20.24 8.64
C LEU A 77 11.77 -21.30 9.74
N GLU A 78 10.59 -21.51 10.32
CA GLU A 78 10.38 -22.52 11.38
C GLU A 78 10.54 -23.94 10.83
N ASP A 79 11.07 -24.85 11.65
CA ASP A 79 11.20 -26.28 11.34
C ASP A 79 10.61 -27.07 12.53
N PRO A 80 9.46 -27.74 12.37
CA PRO A 80 8.73 -27.95 11.10
C PRO A 80 7.92 -26.73 10.64
N LEU A 81 7.65 -26.63 9.33
CA LEU A 81 6.79 -25.58 8.77
C LEU A 81 5.35 -25.64 9.31
N ASP A 82 4.93 -24.64 10.09
CA ASP A 82 3.55 -24.53 10.57
C ASP A 82 2.65 -23.77 9.58
N CYS A 83 2.04 -24.53 8.68
CA CYS A 83 1.07 -23.99 7.73
C CYS A 83 -0.20 -23.43 8.39
N ALA A 84 -0.54 -23.86 9.60
CA ALA A 84 -1.73 -23.37 10.30
C ALA A 84 -1.47 -22.00 10.94
N ALA A 85 -0.28 -21.80 11.51
CA ALA A 85 0.18 -20.49 11.97
C ALA A 85 0.23 -19.46 10.84
N LEU A 86 0.59 -19.87 9.61
CA LEU A 86 0.55 -19.02 8.42
C LEU A 86 -0.88 -18.71 7.95
N ALA A 87 -1.76 -19.70 7.99
CA ALA A 87 -3.14 -19.61 7.51
C ALA A 87 -4.04 -18.75 8.41
N LEU A 88 -3.85 -18.80 9.73
CA LEU A 88 -4.68 -18.10 10.71
C LEU A 88 -4.78 -16.58 10.50
N PRO A 89 -3.66 -15.81 10.40
CA PRO A 89 -3.74 -14.36 10.21
C PRO A 89 -4.33 -14.00 8.85
N VAL A 90 -4.09 -14.80 7.80
CA VAL A 90 -4.73 -14.59 6.49
C VAL A 90 -6.24 -14.74 6.58
N ARG A 91 -6.73 -15.82 7.19
CA ARG A 91 -8.18 -16.02 7.40
C ARG A 91 -8.77 -14.89 8.23
N LYS A 92 -8.14 -14.53 9.35
CA LYS A 92 -8.63 -13.53 10.30
C LYS A 92 -8.68 -12.12 9.69
N HIS A 93 -7.66 -11.71 8.94
CA HIS A 93 -7.56 -10.34 8.47
C HIS A 93 -8.15 -10.12 7.07
N LEU A 94 -7.96 -11.07 6.14
CA LEU A 94 -8.41 -10.89 4.75
C LEU A 94 -9.77 -11.52 4.45
N PHE A 95 -10.15 -12.56 5.20
CA PHE A 95 -11.37 -13.33 4.94
C PHE A 95 -12.37 -13.31 6.11
N ALA A 96 -12.27 -12.32 7.00
CA ALA A 96 -13.27 -12.11 8.05
C ALA A 96 -14.68 -11.98 7.44
N GLY A 97 -15.58 -12.90 7.80
CA GLY A 97 -16.94 -12.94 7.25
C GLY A 97 -17.07 -13.53 5.84
N ASN A 98 -15.98 -14.01 5.23
CA ASN A 98 -15.95 -14.63 3.89
C ASN A 98 -15.33 -16.04 3.93
N ASP A 99 -16.02 -16.97 4.60
CA ASP A 99 -15.55 -18.36 4.71
C ASP A 99 -15.47 -19.10 3.37
N ALA A 100 -16.32 -18.73 2.40
CA ALA A 100 -16.29 -19.33 1.07
C ALA A 100 -15.02 -18.93 0.31
N GLY A 101 -14.69 -17.63 0.31
CA GLY A 101 -13.44 -17.12 -0.25
C GLY A 101 -12.21 -17.70 0.43
N TRP A 102 -12.24 -17.84 1.77
CA TRP A 102 -11.16 -18.50 2.51
C TRP A 102 -10.92 -19.93 2.04
N LYS A 103 -11.98 -20.74 1.93
CA LYS A 103 -11.87 -22.14 1.51
C LYS A 103 -11.34 -22.27 0.09
N ALA A 104 -11.81 -21.44 -0.83
CA ALA A 104 -11.32 -21.42 -2.21
C ALA A 104 -9.83 -21.05 -2.26
N TYR A 105 -9.46 -19.96 -1.61
CA TYR A 105 -8.07 -19.51 -1.53
C TYR A 105 -7.14 -20.55 -0.90
N ALA A 106 -7.52 -21.12 0.25
CA ALA A 106 -6.72 -22.14 0.92
C ALA A 106 -6.58 -23.42 0.08
N ALA A 107 -7.60 -23.78 -0.72
CA ALA A 107 -7.50 -24.90 -1.65
C ALA A 107 -6.43 -24.66 -2.72
N THR A 108 -6.34 -23.43 -3.27
CA THR A 108 -5.27 -23.11 -4.25
C THR A 108 -3.88 -23.21 -3.63
N LEU A 109 -3.70 -22.75 -2.38
CA LEU A 109 -2.42 -22.88 -1.69
C LEU A 109 -2.09 -24.34 -1.33
N ARG A 110 -3.09 -25.16 -1.07
CA ARG A 110 -2.90 -26.58 -0.76
C ARG A 110 -2.34 -27.38 -1.94
N GLU A 111 -2.59 -26.96 -3.18
CA GLU A 111 -2.00 -27.58 -4.38
C GLU A 111 -0.47 -27.49 -4.38
N VAL A 112 0.09 -26.42 -3.82
CA VAL A 112 1.54 -26.18 -3.76
C VAL A 112 2.15 -26.41 -2.39
N ALA A 113 1.34 -26.36 -1.33
CA ALA A 113 1.73 -26.60 0.05
C ALA A 113 0.68 -27.50 0.75
N PRO A 114 0.80 -28.84 0.64
CA PRO A 114 -0.23 -29.78 1.11
C PRO A 114 -0.64 -29.65 2.60
N GLY A 115 0.24 -29.10 3.45
CA GLY A 115 -0.03 -28.83 4.85
C GLY A 115 -0.91 -27.59 5.13
N PHE A 116 -1.18 -26.77 4.11
CA PHE A 116 -2.03 -25.59 4.19
C PHE A 116 -3.51 -26.00 4.20
N ASP A 117 -3.94 -26.59 5.32
CA ASP A 117 -5.31 -27.10 5.50
C ASP A 117 -6.20 -26.12 6.27
N THR A 118 -7.37 -25.88 5.71
CA THR A 118 -8.42 -25.02 6.30
C THR A 118 -8.82 -25.50 7.70
N ALA A 119 -8.97 -26.81 7.92
CA ALA A 119 -9.41 -27.35 9.21
C ALA A 119 -8.44 -26.99 10.34
N ARG A 120 -7.13 -27.04 10.06
CA ARG A 120 -6.09 -26.70 11.05
C ARG A 120 -6.02 -25.20 11.33
N SER A 121 -6.34 -24.35 10.35
CA SER A 121 -6.40 -22.89 10.54
C SER A 121 -7.53 -22.40 11.45
N TYR A 122 -8.60 -23.19 11.62
CA TYR A 122 -9.69 -22.88 12.55
C TYR A 122 -9.35 -23.29 13.99
N ALA A 123 -8.42 -24.24 14.17
CA ALA A 123 -7.98 -24.76 15.46
C ALA A 123 -6.61 -24.20 15.90
N ALA A 124 -5.98 -23.35 15.08
CA ALA A 124 -4.69 -22.75 15.38
C ALA A 124 -4.83 -21.66 16.45
N GLU A 125 -3.92 -21.66 17.42
CA GLU A 125 -3.79 -20.58 18.38
C GLU A 125 -3.13 -19.36 17.70
N PRO A 126 -3.55 -18.12 18.03
CA PRO A 126 -2.92 -16.93 17.49
C PRO A 126 -1.46 -16.82 17.93
N HIS A 127 -0.55 -16.77 16.95
CA HIS A 127 0.73 -16.12 17.16
C HIS A 127 0.48 -14.60 17.13
N GLU A 128 0.21 -14.03 18.29
CA GLU A 128 0.07 -12.59 18.42
C GLU A 128 1.43 -11.94 18.16
N ALA A 129 1.58 -11.30 17.00
CA ALA A 129 2.52 -10.20 16.90
C ALA A 129 1.87 -9.03 17.64
N GLU A 130 2.30 -8.81 18.89
CA GLU A 130 2.11 -7.54 19.57
C GLU A 130 2.88 -6.48 18.76
N PHE A 131 2.24 -5.93 17.72
CA PHE A 131 2.66 -4.67 17.14
C PHE A 131 2.07 -3.58 18.01
N ASP A 132 2.80 -3.20 19.07
CA ASP A 132 2.63 -1.92 19.77
C ASP A 132 3.03 -0.80 18.80
N LEU A 133 2.18 -0.54 17.81
CA LEU A 133 2.18 0.73 17.12
C LEU A 133 1.46 1.69 18.07
N ALA A 134 2.23 2.24 19.01
CA ALA A 134 1.81 3.36 19.82
C ALA A 134 1.18 4.41 18.90
N ASP A 135 -0.03 4.81 19.27
CA ASP A 135 -0.89 5.77 18.61
C ASP A 135 -0.17 7.12 18.50
N GLU A 136 0.51 7.38 17.38
CA GLU A 136 0.93 8.75 17.01
C GLU A 136 -0.29 9.51 16.46
N ARG A 137 -1.31 9.66 17.29
CA ARG A 137 -2.37 10.65 17.12
C ARG A 137 -2.59 11.38 18.45
N ASP A 138 -1.64 12.24 18.78
CA ASP A 138 -1.93 13.47 19.52
C ASP A 138 -0.85 14.50 19.21
N ALA A 139 -1.04 15.19 18.09
CA ALA A 139 -0.39 16.48 17.84
C ALA A 139 -1.31 17.32 16.94
N GLU A 140 -2.49 17.66 17.44
CA GLU A 140 -3.24 18.80 16.91
C GLU A 140 -3.76 19.65 18.07
N THR A 141 -3.51 20.95 17.94
CA THR A 141 -4.17 22.07 18.64
C THR A 141 -3.68 22.46 20.03
N GLY A 142 -2.71 23.38 20.05
CA GLY A 142 -2.52 24.36 21.12
C GLY A 142 -2.39 25.76 20.52
N ASP A 143 -3.52 26.40 20.25
CA ASP A 143 -3.61 27.83 19.97
C ASP A 143 -3.61 28.61 21.31
N GLY A 144 -2.78 29.65 21.42
CA GLY A 144 -2.71 30.55 22.57
C GLY A 144 -1.37 31.30 22.69
N PRO A 145 -1.37 32.57 23.13
CA PRO A 145 -0.79 33.68 22.37
C PRO A 145 0.65 34.02 22.77
N VAL A 146 1.48 34.38 21.79
CA VAL A 146 2.80 34.97 22.05
C VAL A 146 2.62 36.46 22.28
N GLU A 147 2.80 36.87 23.54
CA GLU A 147 2.82 38.29 23.91
C GLU A 147 3.99 39.01 23.24
N ARG A 148 3.66 40.24 22.84
CA ARG A 148 4.52 41.25 22.23
C ARG A 148 5.33 41.90 23.34
N ASP A 149 6.66 41.78 23.29
CA ASP A 149 7.56 42.72 23.93
C ASP A 149 8.22 43.58 22.84
N ASP A 150 7.84 44.85 22.86
CA ASP A 150 8.46 45.95 22.13
C ASP A 150 9.78 46.31 22.83
N GLU A 151 10.92 46.22 22.12
CA GLU A 151 12.02 47.15 22.33
C GLU A 151 12.49 47.68 20.96
N ALA A 152 12.36 48.99 20.83
CA ALA A 152 12.71 49.79 19.67
C ALA A 152 14.14 50.36 19.79
N ASP A 153 14.59 50.91 18.66
CA ASP A 153 15.81 51.69 18.41
C ASP A 153 17.10 50.87 18.21
N ASP A 154 17.92 51.09 17.18
CA ASP A 154 18.11 52.33 16.41
C ASP A 154 18.82 52.03 15.06
N ASP A 155 18.58 52.96 14.14
CA ASP A 155 19.46 53.47 13.09
C ASP A 155 19.71 52.70 11.77
N GLY A 156 19.06 53.22 10.73
CA GLY A 156 19.81 54.08 9.81
C GLY A 156 20.46 53.44 8.57
N ARG A 157 19.93 53.80 7.40
CA ARG A 157 20.45 53.59 6.02
C ARG A 157 20.16 52.18 5.46
N LEU A 158 19.31 51.99 4.46
CA LEU A 158 19.26 52.70 3.19
C LEU A 158 17.84 52.67 2.63
N ARG A 159 17.22 53.85 2.65
CA ARG A 159 16.06 54.20 1.83
C ARG A 159 16.49 54.19 0.35
N GLU A 160 15.60 53.65 -0.48
CA GLU A 160 15.09 54.37 -1.65
C GLU A 160 16.01 54.50 -2.87
N ARG A 161 15.74 53.68 -3.88
CA ARG A 161 15.49 54.21 -5.22
C ARG A 161 14.35 53.47 -5.90
N ALA A 162 13.24 54.18 -5.98
CA ALA A 162 12.02 53.86 -6.68
C ALA A 162 12.21 53.81 -8.20
N ALA A 163 11.35 53.00 -8.84
CA ALA A 163 10.54 53.22 -10.04
C ALA A 163 11.02 54.13 -11.20
N ALA A 164 10.47 53.76 -12.39
CA ALA A 164 10.47 54.42 -13.71
C ALA A 164 11.66 54.01 -14.61
N SER A 165 11.55 53.65 -15.88
CA SER A 165 10.52 53.81 -16.93
C SER A 165 10.92 52.91 -18.11
N VAL A 166 10.02 52.15 -18.76
CA VAL A 166 9.30 52.47 -20.02
C VAL A 166 10.16 52.39 -21.32
N GLU A 167 9.67 51.54 -22.22
CA GLU A 167 9.70 51.57 -23.71
C GLU A 167 10.80 50.93 -24.57
N SER A 168 10.29 50.02 -25.42
CA SER A 168 10.44 49.96 -26.89
C SER A 168 11.69 49.29 -27.50
N ALA A 169 11.48 48.14 -28.16
CA ALA A 169 11.36 48.08 -29.63
C ALA A 169 11.23 46.63 -30.16
N THR A 170 10.18 46.39 -30.96
CA THR A 170 10.02 45.31 -31.97
C THR A 170 11.05 45.48 -33.11
N PRO A 171 11.34 44.47 -33.95
CA PRO A 171 10.49 44.15 -35.11
C PRO A 171 10.31 42.63 -35.35
N ALA A 172 9.11 42.18 -35.77
CA ALA A 172 8.75 41.83 -37.16
C ALA A 172 9.70 40.79 -37.81
N GLY A 173 9.28 39.65 -38.35
CA GLY A 173 7.97 39.08 -38.61
C GLY A 173 8.22 37.73 -39.32
N ALA A 174 7.40 36.73 -38.99
CA ALA A 174 7.12 35.61 -39.89
C ALA A 174 6.44 36.20 -41.19
N PRO A 175 6.17 35.46 -42.30
CA PRO A 175 5.71 34.07 -42.28
C PRO A 175 5.95 33.22 -43.56
N VAL A 176 5.31 32.04 -43.58
CA VAL A 176 4.69 31.35 -44.72
C VAL A 176 5.42 30.13 -45.32
N ARG A 177 4.85 28.98 -44.97
CA ARG A 177 4.73 27.71 -45.70
C ARG A 177 4.30 27.90 -47.17
N ARG A 178 5.04 27.31 -48.13
CA ARG A 178 4.47 26.84 -49.41
C ARG A 178 5.11 25.55 -49.89
N GLU A 179 4.24 24.67 -50.35
CA GLU A 179 4.48 23.44 -51.11
C GLU A 179 5.11 23.72 -52.47
N SER A 180 5.88 22.77 -53.02
CA SER A 180 5.70 22.18 -54.37
C SER A 180 6.80 21.17 -54.70
N TYR A 181 6.35 20.01 -55.18
CA TYR A 181 6.91 19.12 -56.22
C TYR A 181 8.34 19.37 -56.75
N GLU A 182 9.19 18.35 -56.66
CA GLU A 182 9.65 17.51 -57.81
C GLU A 182 10.22 16.18 -57.30
#